data_AF-A0A931LFV5-F1
#
_entry.id   AF-A0A931LFV5-F1
#
_cell.length_a   1.000
_cell.length_b   1.000
_cell.length_c   1.000
_cell.angle_alpha   90.00
_cell.angle_beta   90.00
_cell.angle_gamma   90.00
#
_symmetry.space_group_name_H-M   'P 1'
#
loop_
_entity.id
_entity.type
_entity.pdbx_description
1 polymer ?
#
loop_
_entity_poly.entity_id
_entity_poly.type
_entity_poly.pdbx_seq_one_letter_code
_entity_poly.pdbx_strand_id
1 'polypeptide(L)'
;IEETPKPGDPLFARVANVVIGNNTLVTDAALAAAQRLGLRPALLTRALEGEAREVAREVVARIRSAPRGTCLIAGGETTVTVRGSGSGGRCQELALAAALELAGTDDVVVLAAGTDGTDGPTDAAGAVVDGTTVARAAARGLDAAGALDANDSGTLLAATDDLIITGPTNTNLLDLYVALRT
;
A
#
# COMPACT_ATOMS: atom_id res chain seq x y z
N ILE A 1 7.26 -34.15 -26.35
CA ILE A 1 7.49 -32.77 -25.89
C ILE A 1 8.91 -32.74 -25.36
N GLU A 2 9.74 -31.81 -25.83
CA GLU A 2 11.11 -31.68 -25.35
C GLU A 2 11.12 -31.05 -23.95
N GLU A 3 12.01 -31.52 -23.09
CA GLU A 3 12.13 -31.03 -21.71
C GLU A 3 12.67 -29.60 -21.65
N THR A 4 12.43 -28.92 -20.53
CA THR A 4 13.00 -27.59 -20.27
C THR A 4 14.52 -27.68 -19.99
N PRO A 5 15.35 -26.74 -20.50
CA PRO A 5 16.78 -26.68 -20.21
C PRO A 5 17.04 -26.60 -18.70
N LYS A 6 18.05 -27.33 -18.21
CA LYS A 6 18.38 -27.40 -16.77
C LYS A 6 19.51 -26.43 -16.41
N PRO A 7 19.70 -26.09 -15.11
CA PRO A 7 20.85 -25.32 -14.69
C PRO A 7 22.16 -25.94 -15.20
N GLY A 8 23.02 -25.13 -15.83
CA GLY A 8 24.28 -25.60 -16.45
C GLY A 8 24.17 -26.03 -17.91
N ASP A 9 22.99 -25.96 -18.53
CA ASP A 9 22.83 -26.23 -19.96
C ASP A 9 23.68 -25.27 -20.82
N PRO A 10 24.43 -25.77 -21.82
CA PRO A 10 25.21 -24.93 -22.75
C PRO A 10 24.40 -23.82 -23.43
N LEU A 11 23.08 -23.97 -23.57
CA LEU A 11 22.19 -22.92 -24.08
C LEU A 11 22.32 -21.61 -23.30
N PHE A 12 22.60 -21.68 -21.99
CA PHE A 12 22.75 -20.50 -21.13
C PHE A 12 24.15 -19.87 -21.18
N ALA A 13 25.13 -20.44 -21.89
CA ALA A 13 26.52 -19.95 -21.91
C ALA A 13 26.68 -18.50 -22.44
N ARG A 14 25.67 -17.98 -23.15
CA ARG A 14 25.65 -16.60 -23.66
C ARG A 14 24.47 -15.78 -23.12
N VAL A 15 23.85 -16.22 -22.02
CA VAL A 15 22.69 -15.56 -21.41
C VAL A 15 23.13 -14.90 -20.11
N ALA A 16 22.84 -13.60 -19.97
CA ALA A 16 22.95 -12.86 -18.73
C ALA A 16 21.58 -12.31 -18.37
N ASN A 17 21.10 -12.62 -17.17
CA ASN A 17 19.85 -12.09 -16.64
C ASN A 17 20.16 -11.00 -15.62
N VAL A 18 19.62 -9.80 -15.83
CA VAL A 18 19.80 -8.66 -14.93
C VAL A 18 18.42 -8.10 -14.61
N VAL A 19 18.07 -8.04 -13.32
CA VAL A 19 16.84 -7.41 -12.85
C VAL A 19 17.08 -5.91 -12.74
N ILE A 20 16.49 -5.13 -13.64
CA ILE A 20 16.63 -3.65 -13.68
C ILE A 20 15.50 -2.90 -12.97
N GLY A 21 14.44 -3.62 -12.57
CA GLY A 21 13.29 -3.06 -11.86
C GLY A 21 12.64 -4.12 -10.99
N ASN A 22 12.49 -3.82 -9.70
CA ASN A 22 11.72 -4.60 -8.74
C ASN A 22 11.32 -3.68 -7.57
N ASN A 23 10.55 -4.21 -6.62
CA ASN A 23 10.10 -3.45 -5.45
C ASN A 23 11.24 -2.90 -4.57
N THR A 24 12.47 -3.45 -4.67
CA THR A 24 13.65 -2.89 -4.00
C THR A 24 13.96 -1.47 -4.49
N LEU A 25 13.86 -1.24 -5.81
CA LEU A 25 14.07 0.09 -6.38
C LEU A 25 13.08 1.12 -5.81
N VAL A 26 11.81 0.71 -5.63
CA VAL A 26 10.73 1.56 -5.12
C VAL A 26 10.93 1.88 -3.63
N THR A 27 11.18 0.85 -2.82
CA THR A 27 11.37 1.01 -1.37
C THR A 27 12.65 1.77 -1.05
N ASP A 28 13.75 1.56 -1.79
CA ASP A 28 15.00 2.32 -1.62
C ASP A 28 14.81 3.80 -1.97
N ALA A 29 14.06 4.10 -3.04
CA ALA A 29 13.73 5.47 -3.39
C ALA A 29 12.89 6.15 -2.30
N ALA A 30 11.93 5.44 -1.70
CA ALA A 30 11.12 5.94 -0.59
C ALA A 30 11.96 6.18 0.68
N LEU A 31 12.87 5.26 1.03
CA LEU A 31 13.79 5.41 2.16
C LEU A 31 14.68 6.65 1.98
N ALA A 32 15.26 6.82 0.80
CA ALA A 32 16.09 7.97 0.46
C ALA A 32 15.28 9.28 0.47
N ALA A 33 14.04 9.27 0.00
CA ALA A 33 13.16 10.44 0.04
C ALA A 33 12.84 10.85 1.48
N ALA A 34 12.45 9.91 2.33
CA ALA A 34 12.18 10.17 3.74
C ALA A 34 13.42 10.73 4.47
N GLN A 35 14.61 10.20 4.19
CA GLN A 35 15.86 10.73 4.75
C GLN A 35 16.12 12.17 4.31
N ARG A 36 15.92 12.51 3.02
CA ARG A 36 16.08 13.88 2.51
C ARG A 36 15.10 14.86 3.15
N LEU A 37 13.93 14.39 3.55
CA LEU A 37 12.91 15.18 4.26
C LEU A 37 13.19 15.32 5.77
N GLY A 38 14.31 14.78 6.28
CA GLY A 38 14.66 14.85 7.70
C GLY A 38 13.87 13.89 8.59
N LEU A 39 13.18 12.92 8.00
CA LEU A 39 12.46 11.87 8.72
C LEU A 39 13.42 10.75 9.14
N ARG A 40 12.96 9.84 10.00
CA ARG A 40 13.67 8.62 10.40
C ARG A 40 13.14 7.43 9.59
N PRO A 41 13.70 7.15 8.39
CA PRO A 41 13.24 6.02 7.59
C PRO A 41 13.54 4.69 8.27
N ALA A 42 12.61 3.76 8.20
CA ALA A 42 12.78 2.37 8.60
C ALA A 42 12.12 1.44 7.59
N LEU A 43 12.87 0.49 7.05
CA LEU A 43 12.30 -0.55 6.18
C LEU A 43 11.66 -1.64 7.05
N LEU A 44 10.38 -1.91 6.83
CA LEU A 44 9.68 -3.03 7.45
C LEU A 44 10.00 -4.34 6.71
N THR A 45 9.70 -4.38 5.40
CA THR A 45 9.90 -5.54 4.52
C THR A 45 9.75 -5.14 3.06
N ARG A 46 10.22 -5.98 2.13
CA ARG A 46 9.98 -5.87 0.68
C ARG A 46 9.11 -7.02 0.13
N ALA A 47 8.60 -7.84 1.03
CA ALA A 47 7.73 -8.97 0.75
C ALA A 47 6.53 -8.91 1.71
N LEU A 48 5.89 -7.73 1.80
CA LEU A 48 4.65 -7.59 2.55
C LEU A 48 3.55 -8.33 1.80
N GLU A 49 2.97 -9.33 2.44
CA GLU A 49 1.94 -10.19 1.88
C GLU A 49 0.88 -10.46 2.95
N GLY A 50 -0.30 -10.87 2.52
CA GLY A 50 -1.42 -11.19 3.41
C GLY A 50 -2.67 -10.37 3.08
N GLU A 51 -3.70 -10.58 3.90
CA GLU A 51 -4.99 -9.91 3.77
C GLU A 51 -4.85 -8.42 4.14
N ALA A 52 -5.20 -7.53 3.22
CA ALA A 52 -4.92 -6.09 3.28
C ALA A 52 -5.38 -5.45 4.60
N ARG A 53 -6.59 -5.79 5.06
CA ARG A 53 -7.14 -5.29 6.31
C ARG A 53 -6.41 -5.77 7.57
N GLU A 54 -5.81 -6.96 7.54
CA GLU A 54 -5.05 -7.48 8.69
C GLU A 54 -3.64 -6.88 8.72
N VAL A 55 -3.00 -6.78 7.54
CA VAL A 55 -1.70 -6.11 7.38
C VAL A 55 -1.77 -4.65 7.84
N ALA A 56 -2.87 -3.95 7.55
CA ALA A 56 -3.10 -2.58 8.02
C ALA A 56 -2.96 -2.44 9.55
N ARG A 57 -3.59 -3.36 10.30
CA ARG A 57 -3.55 -3.38 11.77
C ARG A 57 -2.13 -3.55 12.30
N GLU A 58 -1.37 -4.47 11.70
CA GLU A 58 0.01 -4.73 12.08
C GLU A 58 0.92 -3.51 11.81
N VAL A 59 0.77 -2.87 10.65
CA VAL A 59 1.50 -1.65 10.28
C VAL A 59 1.18 -0.52 11.24
N VAL A 60 -0.11 -0.29 11.54
CA VAL A 60 -0.55 0.77 12.47
C VAL A 60 -0.04 0.51 13.89
N ALA A 61 -0.12 -0.71 14.39
CA ALA A 61 0.42 -1.08 15.70
C ALA A 61 1.93 -0.83 15.79
N ARG A 62 2.67 -1.15 14.72
CA ARG A 62 4.12 -0.92 14.66
C ARG A 62 4.47 0.56 14.67
N ILE A 63 3.83 1.37 13.82
CA ILE A 63 4.17 2.80 13.70
C ILE A 63 3.80 3.58 14.97
N ARG A 64 2.68 3.26 15.63
CA ARG A 64 2.29 3.86 16.93
C ARG A 64 3.28 3.59 18.06
N SER A 65 4.01 2.48 17.96
CA SER A 65 5.05 2.11 18.93
C SER A 65 6.41 2.75 18.62
N ALA A 66 6.59 3.31 17.42
CA ALA A 66 7.85 3.91 16.99
C ALA A 66 7.97 5.37 17.45
N PRO A 67 9.18 5.93 17.63
CA PRO A 67 9.35 7.36 17.96
C PRO A 67 8.70 8.29 16.93
N ARG A 68 8.25 9.49 17.36
CA ARG A 68 7.81 10.55 16.44
C ARG A 68 8.90 10.87 15.40
N GLY A 69 8.46 11.20 14.18
CA GLY A 69 9.32 11.37 13.01
C GLY A 69 9.73 10.07 12.32
N THR A 70 9.28 8.90 12.77
CA THR A 70 9.53 7.62 12.09
C THR A 70 8.71 7.52 10.81
N CYS A 71 9.35 7.15 9.71
CA CYS A 71 8.72 6.83 8.43
C CYS A 71 8.96 5.34 8.13
N LEU A 72 7.97 4.51 8.44
CA LEU A 72 8.01 3.08 8.19
C LEU A 72 7.64 2.83 6.73
N ILE A 73 8.49 2.14 5.99
CA ILE A 73 8.35 1.85 4.56
C ILE A 73 8.28 0.35 4.37
N ALA A 74 7.31 -0.11 3.60
CA ALA A 74 7.20 -1.49 3.17
C ALA A 74 6.87 -1.56 1.68
N GLY A 75 7.17 -2.68 1.06
CA GLY A 75 6.62 -3.02 -0.23
C GLY A 75 6.37 -4.51 -0.35
N GLY A 76 5.64 -4.88 -1.38
CA GLY A 76 5.06 -6.21 -1.54
C GLY A 76 3.71 -6.11 -2.21
N GLU A 77 2.86 -7.11 -2.01
CA GLU A 77 1.53 -7.18 -2.63
C GLU A 77 0.56 -7.88 -1.67
N THR A 78 -0.36 -7.11 -1.12
CA THR A 78 -1.44 -7.66 -0.29
C THR A 78 -2.56 -8.21 -1.17
N THR A 79 -3.48 -8.94 -0.57
CA THR A 79 -4.66 -9.46 -1.25
C THR A 79 -5.92 -9.06 -0.50
N VAL A 80 -7.04 -9.12 -1.20
CA VAL A 80 -8.38 -8.88 -0.65
C VAL A 80 -9.23 -10.10 -0.92
N THR A 81 -9.78 -10.67 0.15
CA THR A 81 -10.86 -11.64 0.04
C THR A 81 -12.17 -10.92 -0.22
N VAL A 82 -12.60 -10.87 -1.48
CA VAL A 82 -13.84 -10.20 -1.89
C VAL A 82 -15.06 -10.95 -1.34
N ARG A 83 -15.89 -10.25 -0.56
CA ARG A 83 -17.12 -10.74 0.07
C ARG A 83 -18.33 -9.88 -0.29
N GLY A 84 -18.12 -8.58 -0.53
CA GLY A 84 -19.15 -7.65 -0.94
C GLY A 84 -19.17 -7.37 -2.44
N SER A 85 -19.96 -6.38 -2.83
CA SER A 85 -20.12 -5.92 -4.22
C SER A 85 -19.64 -4.48 -4.42
N GLY A 86 -18.84 -3.97 -3.48
CA GLY A 86 -18.28 -2.62 -3.52
C GLY A 86 -17.20 -2.43 -4.58
N SER A 87 -16.70 -1.21 -4.66
CA SER A 87 -15.56 -0.83 -5.50
C SER A 87 -14.35 -0.46 -4.64
N GLY A 88 -13.20 -1.03 -4.96
CA GLY A 88 -11.93 -0.77 -4.28
C GLY A 88 -10.85 -1.74 -4.72
N GLY A 89 -9.69 -1.62 -4.11
CA GLY A 89 -8.56 -2.52 -4.31
C GLY A 89 -7.82 -2.78 -3.01
N ARG A 90 -6.72 -3.53 -3.09
CA ARG A 90 -5.92 -3.94 -1.93
C ARG A 90 -5.26 -2.76 -1.21
N CYS A 91 -4.78 -1.76 -1.95
CA CYS A 91 -4.16 -0.58 -1.35
C CYS A 91 -5.22 0.30 -0.68
N GLN A 92 -6.36 0.50 -1.34
CA GLN A 92 -7.52 1.21 -0.80
C GLN A 92 -8.08 0.50 0.44
N GLU A 93 -8.18 -0.84 0.42
CA GLU A 93 -8.65 -1.63 1.56
C GLU A 93 -7.68 -1.54 2.75
N LEU A 94 -6.36 -1.63 2.52
CA LEU A 94 -5.36 -1.44 3.57
C LEU A 94 -5.45 -0.02 4.15
N ALA A 95 -5.57 1.01 3.29
CA ALA A 95 -5.72 2.39 3.74
C ALA A 95 -6.99 2.59 4.57
N LEU A 96 -8.15 2.10 4.13
CA LEU A 96 -9.39 2.22 4.90
C LEU A 96 -9.31 1.47 6.24
N ALA A 97 -8.74 0.26 6.26
CA ALA A 97 -8.52 -0.48 7.49
C ALA A 97 -7.56 0.26 8.44
N ALA A 98 -6.50 0.91 7.92
CA ALA A 98 -5.63 1.76 8.71
C ALA A 98 -6.37 2.98 9.27
N ALA A 99 -7.23 3.63 8.48
CA ALA A 99 -8.03 4.76 8.93
C ALA A 99 -8.94 4.41 10.13
N LEU A 100 -9.53 3.21 10.13
CA LEU A 100 -10.33 2.71 11.25
C LEU A 100 -9.50 2.57 12.53
N GLU A 101 -8.28 2.00 12.42
CA GLU A 101 -7.37 1.89 13.57
C GLU A 101 -6.88 3.25 14.06
N LEU A 102 -6.75 4.23 13.15
CA LEU A 102 -6.26 5.59 13.41
C LEU A 102 -7.34 6.56 13.92
N ALA A 103 -8.61 6.19 13.86
CA ALA A 103 -9.72 7.09 14.17
C ALA A 103 -9.53 7.87 15.49
N GLY A 104 -9.57 9.20 15.40
CA GLY A 104 -9.41 10.10 16.56
C GLY A 104 -7.97 10.37 17.00
N THR A 105 -6.97 9.88 16.26
CA THR A 105 -5.55 10.22 16.49
C THR A 105 -5.04 11.25 15.48
N ASP A 106 -4.00 11.99 15.84
CA ASP A 106 -3.44 13.09 15.03
C ASP A 106 -1.94 12.92 14.71
N ASP A 107 -1.35 11.79 15.12
CA ASP A 107 0.10 11.56 15.05
C ASP A 107 0.53 10.55 13.97
N VAL A 108 -0.38 10.00 13.18
CA VAL A 108 -0.05 9.02 12.14
C VAL A 108 -0.80 9.28 10.82
N VAL A 109 -0.06 9.17 9.72
CA VAL A 109 -0.56 9.15 8.34
C VAL A 109 -0.11 7.86 7.67
N VAL A 110 -1.00 7.21 6.92
CA VAL A 110 -0.70 5.98 6.17
C VAL A 110 -1.00 6.18 4.69
N LEU A 111 -0.09 5.73 3.84
CA LEU A 111 -0.23 5.66 2.39
C LEU A 111 -0.05 4.22 1.94
N ALA A 112 -0.90 3.79 1.01
CA ALA A 112 -0.76 2.56 0.27
C ALA A 112 -1.04 2.85 -1.21
N ALA A 113 -0.14 2.46 -2.11
CA ALA A 113 -0.32 2.68 -3.54
C ALA A 113 0.36 1.61 -4.40
N GLY A 114 -0.36 1.14 -5.43
CA GLY A 114 0.15 0.32 -6.51
C GLY A 114 1.04 1.14 -7.44
N THR A 115 2.21 0.61 -7.76
CA THR A 115 3.20 1.32 -8.58
C THR A 115 2.81 1.44 -10.04
N ASP A 116 1.80 0.70 -10.51
CA ASP A 116 1.22 0.80 -11.85
C ASP A 116 0.21 1.93 -12.01
N GLY A 117 -0.18 2.56 -10.90
CA GLY A 117 -1.12 3.66 -10.87
C GLY A 117 -2.58 3.23 -10.81
N THR A 118 -2.84 1.94 -10.58
CA THR A 118 -4.19 1.36 -10.47
C THR A 118 -4.27 0.41 -9.29
N ASP A 119 -5.44 0.33 -8.64
CA ASP A 119 -5.69 -0.57 -7.53
C ASP A 119 -7.12 -1.11 -7.62
N GLY A 120 -7.22 -2.42 -7.85
CA GLY A 120 -8.50 -3.07 -8.18
C GLY A 120 -9.10 -2.54 -9.50
N PRO A 121 -10.42 -2.66 -9.70
CA PRO A 121 -11.11 -2.11 -10.87
C PRO A 121 -11.42 -0.61 -10.69
N THR A 122 -10.42 0.20 -10.35
CA THR A 122 -10.56 1.65 -10.10
C THR A 122 -9.49 2.47 -10.83
N ASP A 123 -9.73 3.78 -10.94
CA ASP A 123 -8.76 4.74 -11.52
C ASP A 123 -7.71 5.23 -10.50
N ALA A 124 -7.79 4.77 -9.25
CA ALA A 124 -6.89 5.17 -8.17
C ALA A 124 -5.72 4.20 -8.07
N ALA A 125 -4.54 4.72 -7.74
CA ALA A 125 -3.38 3.89 -7.38
C ALA A 125 -3.53 3.31 -5.96
N GLY A 126 -4.37 3.93 -5.13
CA GLY A 126 -4.45 3.64 -3.71
C GLY A 126 -4.99 4.86 -2.95
N ALA A 127 -4.53 5.06 -1.71
CA ALA A 127 -5.00 6.16 -0.87
C ALA A 127 -3.98 6.59 0.18
N VAL A 128 -4.19 7.81 0.70
CA VAL A 128 -3.52 8.36 1.88
C VAL A 128 -4.58 8.71 2.92
N VAL A 129 -4.40 8.24 4.15
CA VAL A 129 -5.37 8.39 5.23
C VAL A 129 -4.71 8.84 6.52
N ASP A 130 -5.51 9.42 7.41
CA ASP A 130 -5.11 9.81 8.75
C ASP A 130 -6.25 9.52 9.76
N GLY A 131 -6.05 9.87 11.02
CA GLY A 131 -7.07 9.64 12.06
C GLY A 131 -8.34 10.48 11.93
N THR A 132 -8.43 11.38 10.94
CA THR A 132 -9.62 12.19 10.66
C THR A 132 -10.44 11.66 9.46
N THR A 133 -9.91 10.71 8.67
CA THR A 133 -10.62 10.06 7.55
C THR A 133 -12.00 9.51 7.94
N VAL A 134 -12.08 8.77 9.04
CA VAL A 134 -13.37 8.20 9.52
C VAL A 134 -14.37 9.30 9.89
N ALA A 135 -13.91 10.38 10.50
CA ALA A 135 -14.76 11.53 10.83
C ALA A 135 -15.25 12.27 9.57
N ARG A 136 -14.40 12.41 8.53
CA ARG A 136 -14.81 12.95 7.22
C ARG A 136 -15.89 12.08 6.57
N ALA A 137 -15.75 10.75 6.62
CA ALA A 137 -16.74 9.82 6.09
C ALA A 137 -18.08 9.96 6.83
N ALA A 138 -18.06 9.95 8.16
CA ALA A 138 -19.26 10.10 8.98
C ALA A 138 -19.98 11.44 8.73
N ALA A 139 -19.24 12.54 8.56
CA ALA A 139 -19.81 13.85 8.21
C ALA A 139 -20.53 13.87 6.85
N ARG A 140 -20.21 12.90 5.97
CA ARG A 140 -20.85 12.69 4.66
C ARG A 140 -21.91 11.57 4.71
N GLY A 141 -22.25 11.07 5.90
CA GLY A 141 -23.26 10.02 6.10
C GLY A 141 -22.79 8.62 5.71
N LEU A 142 -21.48 8.39 5.64
CA LEU A 142 -20.88 7.11 5.23
C LEU A 142 -20.37 6.33 6.47
N ASP A 143 -20.53 5.02 6.42
CA ASP A 143 -20.01 4.09 7.44
C ASP A 143 -18.71 3.44 6.96
N ALA A 144 -17.60 3.77 7.62
CA ALA A 144 -16.28 3.24 7.28
C ALA A 144 -16.12 1.74 7.55
N ALA A 145 -16.72 1.22 8.62
CA ALA A 145 -16.65 -0.20 8.91
C ALA A 145 -17.51 -0.98 7.90
N GLY A 146 -18.73 -0.50 7.64
CA GLY A 146 -19.61 -1.07 6.62
C GLY A 146 -19.00 -1.06 5.22
N ALA A 147 -18.34 0.02 4.82
CA ALA A 147 -17.64 0.09 3.53
C ALA A 147 -16.50 -0.94 3.43
N LEU A 148 -15.72 -1.12 4.50
CA LEU A 148 -14.65 -2.14 4.54
C LEU A 148 -15.22 -3.57 4.44
N ASP A 149 -16.33 -3.85 5.11
CA ASP A 149 -17.00 -5.14 5.06
C ASP A 149 -17.65 -5.43 3.69
N ALA A 150 -18.09 -4.39 2.99
CA ALA A 150 -18.66 -4.47 1.65
C ALA A 150 -17.60 -4.48 0.52
N ASN A 151 -16.29 -4.43 0.86
CA ASN A 151 -15.19 -4.18 -0.09
C ASN A 151 -15.42 -2.92 -0.96
N ASP A 152 -15.98 -1.86 -0.36
CA ASP A 152 -16.31 -0.58 -1.00
C ASP A 152 -15.38 0.55 -0.55
N SER A 153 -14.09 0.23 -0.35
CA SER A 153 -13.09 1.17 0.14
C SER A 153 -12.90 2.36 -0.79
N GLY A 154 -12.95 2.15 -2.11
CA GLY A 154 -12.76 3.19 -3.11
C GLY A 154 -13.85 4.24 -3.12
N THR A 155 -15.11 3.83 -2.99
CA THR A 155 -16.23 4.77 -2.92
C THR A 155 -16.11 5.69 -1.71
N LEU A 156 -15.79 5.15 -0.54
CA LEU A 156 -15.63 5.94 0.68
C LEU A 156 -14.41 6.85 0.62
N LEU A 157 -13.27 6.35 0.13
CA LEU A 157 -12.04 7.13 0.02
C LEU A 157 -12.15 8.24 -1.04
N ALA A 158 -12.87 8.00 -2.14
CA ALA A 158 -13.24 9.05 -3.09
C ALA A 158 -14.10 10.11 -2.40
N ALA A 159 -15.12 9.65 -1.69
CA ALA A 159 -16.00 10.50 -0.91
C ALA A 159 -15.35 11.04 0.36
N THR A 160 -14.04 10.92 0.59
CA THR A 160 -13.32 11.62 1.67
C THR A 160 -12.11 12.41 1.16
N ASP A 161 -11.93 12.45 -0.16
CA ASP A 161 -10.81 13.08 -0.86
C ASP A 161 -9.44 12.46 -0.49
N ASP A 162 -9.44 11.16 -0.17
CA ASP A 162 -8.26 10.42 0.33
C ASP A 162 -7.58 9.55 -0.75
N LEU A 163 -8.18 9.46 -1.95
CA LEU A 163 -7.59 8.68 -3.06
C LEU A 163 -6.33 9.32 -3.63
N ILE A 164 -5.40 8.46 -4.02
CA ILE A 164 -4.21 8.84 -4.80
C ILE A 164 -4.50 8.53 -6.27
N ILE A 165 -4.65 9.58 -7.07
CA ILE A 165 -4.85 9.49 -8.52
C ILE A 165 -3.55 9.87 -9.23
N THR A 166 -2.80 8.88 -9.73
CA THR A 166 -1.58 9.11 -10.52
C THR A 166 -1.82 9.04 -12.02
N GLY A 167 -2.88 8.34 -12.44
CA GLY A 167 -2.97 7.78 -13.79
C GLY A 167 -1.95 6.65 -14.01
N PRO A 168 -1.94 6.04 -15.21
CA PRO A 168 -1.04 4.93 -15.51
C PRO A 168 0.42 5.38 -15.47
N THR A 169 1.23 4.71 -14.65
CA THR A 169 2.67 5.02 -14.51
C THR A 169 3.53 4.31 -15.57
N ASN A 170 2.93 3.35 -16.29
CA ASN A 170 3.59 2.50 -17.29
C ASN A 170 4.73 1.62 -16.72
N THR A 171 4.65 1.26 -15.44
CA THR A 171 5.53 0.26 -14.79
C THR A 171 4.72 -0.55 -13.79
N ASN A 172 5.17 -1.73 -13.37
CA ASN A 172 4.58 -2.42 -12.22
C ASN A 172 5.68 -3.14 -11.44
N LEU A 173 5.95 -2.64 -10.24
CA LEU A 173 6.93 -3.14 -9.28
C LEU A 173 6.27 -3.43 -7.92
N LEU A 174 5.01 -3.91 -7.94
CA LEU A 174 4.15 -4.16 -6.78
C LEU A 174 3.69 -2.88 -6.07
N ASP A 175 3.37 -2.95 -4.78
CA ASP A 175 2.86 -1.82 -3.99
C ASP A 175 3.95 -1.19 -3.13
N LEU A 176 3.73 0.07 -2.80
CA LEU A 176 4.45 0.83 -1.79
C LEU A 176 3.51 1.20 -0.64
N TYR A 177 3.95 0.90 0.58
CA TYR A 177 3.25 1.23 1.81
C TYR A 177 4.15 2.15 2.67
N VAL A 178 3.58 3.25 3.16
CA VAL A 178 4.29 4.21 4.01
C VAL A 178 3.42 4.52 5.22
N ALA A 179 3.97 4.41 6.42
CA ALA A 179 3.34 4.89 7.64
C ALA A 179 4.26 5.90 8.32
N LEU A 180 3.80 7.13 8.46
CA LEU A 180 4.55 8.23 9.05
C LEU A 180 3.97 8.56 10.42
N ARG A 181 4.81 8.53 11.46
CA ARG A 181 4.48 9.15 12.75
C ARG A 181 4.95 10.60 12.75
N THR A 182 4.03 11.56 12.80
CA THR A 182 4.35 13.00 12.79
C THR A 182 4.86 13.48 14.14
#